data_AF-A0A7L5YYG9-F1
#
_entry.id   AF-A0A7L5YYG9-F1
#
_cell.length_a   1.000
_cell.length_b   1.000
_cell.length_c   1.000
_cell.angle_alpha   90.00
_cell.angle_beta   90.00
_cell.angle_gamma   90.00
#
_symmetry.space_group_name_H-M   'P 1'
#
loop_
_entity.id
_entity.type
_entity.pdbx_description
1 polymer ?
#
loop_
_entity_poly.entity_id
_entity_poly.type
_entity_poly.pdbx_seq_one_letter_code
_entity_poly.pdbx_strand_id
1 'polypeptide(L)'
;MPSPAHTPEGNTASPPPADVLSPAGWADLLAAIQEQTGQMVVFDATLYPTYAVLELPEDRETRRYARYYWDGSMLESQDSFGTASGPRVDLADISVDGMLRLSKRVRSIIEEPTSYYVLVRGKDSRDGAVVYAYANNKYSEGGYLSADENGKRIRKVTW
;
A
#
# COMPACT_ATOMS: atom_id res chain seq x y z
N MET A 1 38.88 42.30 17.60
CA MET A 1 37.79 41.63 18.33
C MET A 1 36.82 41.02 17.31
N PRO A 2 36.27 39.82 17.58
CA PRO A 2 35.76 38.88 16.57
C PRO A 2 34.37 39.20 16.00
N SER A 3 34.07 38.56 14.85
CA SER A 3 32.82 38.57 14.08
C SER A 3 31.59 38.10 14.87
N PRO A 4 30.37 38.60 14.57
CA PRO A 4 29.15 37.94 15.02
C PRO A 4 28.89 36.67 14.18
N ALA A 5 28.67 35.56 14.89
CA ALA A 5 28.31 34.26 14.35
C ALA A 5 26.89 34.29 13.74
N HIS A 6 26.74 33.75 12.53
CA HIS A 6 25.45 33.26 12.05
C HIS A 6 25.18 31.91 12.71
N THR A 7 24.16 31.87 13.57
CA THR A 7 23.53 30.64 14.04
C THR A 7 22.79 29.99 12.86
N PRO A 8 23.04 28.73 12.49
CA PRO A 8 22.09 28.01 11.63
C PRO A 8 20.91 27.57 12.50
N GLU A 9 19.79 28.27 12.31
CA GLU A 9 18.48 27.94 12.87
C GLU A 9 17.90 26.69 12.20
N GLY A 10 17.17 25.88 12.99
CA GLY A 10 16.08 25.04 12.48
C GLY A 10 16.47 23.65 11.96
N ASN A 11 16.68 22.71 12.87
CA ASN A 11 16.53 21.29 12.57
C ASN A 11 15.03 21.00 12.36
N THR A 12 14.53 21.19 11.14
CA THR A 12 13.17 20.79 10.75
C THR A 12 13.12 19.27 10.81
N ALA A 13 12.65 18.73 11.92
CA ALA A 13 12.34 17.31 12.02
C ALA A 13 11.31 16.99 10.93
N SER A 14 11.70 16.15 9.97
CA SER A 14 10.77 15.58 9.00
C SER A 14 9.61 14.94 9.79
N PRO A 15 8.35 15.12 9.38
CA PRO A 15 7.24 14.42 10.02
C PRO A 15 7.55 12.92 10.10
N PRO A 16 7.10 12.23 11.16
CA PRO A 16 7.32 10.79 11.26
C PRO A 16 6.87 10.14 9.95
N PRO A 17 7.65 9.18 9.42
CA PRO A 17 7.28 8.50 8.18
C PRO A 17 5.88 7.91 8.37
N ALA A 18 4.99 8.17 7.41
CA ALA A 18 3.64 7.65 7.48
C ALA A 18 3.67 6.12 7.60
N ASP A 19 2.69 5.56 8.30
CA ASP A 19 2.49 4.11 8.37
C ASP A 19 1.22 3.76 7.62
N VAL A 20 1.32 3.44 6.32
CA VAL A 20 0.19 3.00 5.48
C VAL A 20 -0.50 1.79 6.12
N LEU A 21 0.28 0.94 6.79
CA LEU A 21 -0.18 -0.25 7.48
C LEU A 21 -0.61 0.08 8.91
N SER A 22 -1.34 1.18 9.05
CA SER A 22 -2.07 1.61 10.24
C SER A 22 -3.47 2.12 9.87
N PRO A 23 -4.42 2.20 10.83
CA PRO A 23 -5.74 2.74 10.52
C PRO A 23 -5.71 4.19 10.02
N ALA A 24 -4.80 5.01 10.54
CA ALA A 24 -4.64 6.41 10.14
C ALA A 24 -4.04 6.51 8.74
N GLY A 25 -2.90 5.85 8.48
CA GLY A 25 -2.27 5.91 7.16
C GLY A 25 -3.12 5.28 6.05
N TRP A 26 -3.94 4.27 6.37
CA TRP A 26 -4.94 3.76 5.43
C TRP A 26 -6.00 4.81 5.09
N ALA A 27 -6.53 5.51 6.10
CA ALA A 27 -7.50 6.58 5.89
C ALA A 27 -6.90 7.76 5.09
N ASP A 28 -5.66 8.14 5.38
CA ASP A 28 -4.95 9.21 4.66
C ASP A 28 -4.71 8.83 3.20
N LEU A 29 -4.33 7.58 2.91
CA LEU A 29 -4.22 7.07 1.55
C LEU A 29 -5.55 7.13 0.81
N LEU A 30 -6.65 6.65 1.42
CA LEU A 30 -7.98 6.71 0.80
C LEU A 30 -8.41 8.15 0.50
N ALA A 31 -8.13 9.08 1.42
CA ALA A 31 -8.41 10.50 1.24
C ALA A 31 -7.62 11.08 0.06
N ALA A 32 -6.33 10.75 -0.06
CA ALA A 32 -5.49 11.21 -1.16
C ALA A 32 -5.97 10.69 -2.53
N ILE A 33 -6.37 9.41 -2.62
CA ILE A 33 -6.93 8.83 -3.86
C ILE A 33 -8.26 9.51 -4.21
N GLN A 34 -9.12 9.72 -3.21
CA GLN A 34 -10.42 10.37 -3.38
C GLN A 34 -10.29 11.83 -3.84
N GLU A 35 -9.32 12.58 -3.30
CA GLU A 35 -9.02 13.94 -3.73
C GLU A 35 -8.52 13.97 -5.18
N GLN A 36 -7.62 13.04 -5.54
CA GLN A 36 -7.01 13.00 -6.87
C GLN A 36 -7.97 12.52 -7.97
N THR A 37 -8.83 11.53 -7.68
CA THR A 37 -9.60 10.82 -8.71
C THR A 37 -11.13 10.93 -8.56
N GLY A 38 -11.61 11.44 -7.43
CA GLY A 38 -13.04 11.47 -7.10
C GLY A 38 -13.64 10.11 -6.73
N GLN A 39 -12.83 9.06 -6.60
CA GLN A 39 -13.22 7.71 -6.21
C GLN A 39 -12.07 7.03 -5.44
N MET A 40 -12.31 5.85 -4.85
CA MET A 40 -11.28 5.06 -4.13
C MET A 40 -10.93 3.77 -4.89
N VAL A 41 -11.05 3.82 -6.21
CA VAL A 41 -10.98 2.64 -7.07
C VAL A 41 -9.60 2.47 -7.69
N VAL A 42 -9.06 1.26 -7.59
CA VAL A 42 -7.74 0.86 -8.13
C VAL A 42 -7.85 -0.43 -8.94
N PHE A 43 -6.87 -0.73 -9.77
CA PHE A 43 -6.66 -2.10 -10.27
C PHE A 43 -5.77 -2.93 -9.34
N ASP A 44 -4.74 -2.27 -8.80
CA ASP A 44 -3.77 -2.84 -7.88
C ASP A 44 -3.32 -1.77 -6.87
N ALA A 45 -3.15 -2.17 -5.61
CA ALA A 45 -2.50 -1.35 -4.60
C ALA A 45 -1.46 -2.18 -3.84
N THR A 46 -0.20 -1.77 -3.97
CA THR A 46 0.93 -2.33 -3.22
C THR A 46 1.29 -1.37 -2.09
N LEU A 47 1.14 -1.82 -0.85
CA LEU A 47 1.25 -1.05 0.38
C LEU A 47 2.50 -1.51 1.15
N TYR A 48 3.53 -0.68 1.14
CA TYR A 48 4.67 -0.80 2.03
C TYR A 48 4.37 -0.05 3.34
N PRO A 49 5.15 -0.28 4.41
CA PRO A 49 4.93 0.44 5.66
C PRO A 49 4.94 1.95 5.46
N THR A 50 5.89 2.47 4.68
CA THR A 50 6.09 3.93 4.55
C THR A 50 5.58 4.56 3.27
N TYR A 51 5.10 3.77 2.31
CA TYR A 51 4.63 4.28 1.02
C TYR A 51 3.67 3.30 0.34
N ALA A 52 2.92 3.77 -0.66
CA ALA A 52 2.09 2.93 -1.50
C ALA A 52 2.37 3.17 -2.98
N VAL A 53 2.19 2.13 -3.78
CA VAL A 53 2.20 2.19 -5.25
C VAL A 53 0.84 1.72 -5.73
N LEU A 54 0.19 2.53 -6.55
CA LEU A 54 -1.20 2.35 -6.96
C LEU A 54 -1.30 2.33 -8.47
N GLU A 55 -2.16 1.46 -9.01
CA GLU A 55 -2.56 1.48 -10.41
C GLU A 55 -3.98 2.04 -10.52
N LEU A 56 -4.07 3.37 -10.72
CA LEU A 56 -5.35 4.10 -10.74
C LEU A 56 -5.96 4.06 -12.15
N PRO A 57 -7.27 3.81 -12.30
CA PRO A 57 -7.92 3.81 -13.61
C PRO A 57 -7.87 5.20 -14.27
N GLU A 58 -7.45 5.23 -15.54
CA GLU A 58 -7.48 6.46 -16.36
C GLU A 58 -8.90 6.87 -16.73
N ASP A 59 -9.80 5.90 -16.78
CA ASP A 59 -11.21 6.09 -17.10
C ASP A 59 -12.06 4.98 -16.45
N ARG A 60 -13.39 5.05 -16.63
CA ARG A 60 -14.36 4.13 -16.01
C ARG A 60 -14.65 2.87 -16.82
N GLU A 61 -14.25 2.80 -18.08
CA GLU A 61 -14.68 1.77 -19.02
C GLU A 61 -13.55 0.80 -19.41
N THR A 62 -12.34 1.32 -19.62
CA THR A 62 -11.19 0.53 -20.09
C THR A 62 -10.44 -0.13 -18.94
N ARG A 63 -9.41 -0.92 -19.25
CA ARG A 63 -8.46 -1.43 -18.24
C ARG A 63 -7.18 -0.59 -18.17
N ARG A 64 -7.18 0.62 -18.71
CA ARG A 64 -5.99 1.48 -18.72
C ARG A 64 -5.81 2.11 -17.35
N TYR A 65 -4.56 2.22 -16.94
CA TYR A 65 -4.19 2.84 -15.68
C TYR A 65 -2.95 3.71 -15.83
N ALA A 66 -2.83 4.68 -14.92
CA ALA A 66 -1.60 5.36 -14.60
C ALA A 66 -1.12 4.92 -13.21
N ARG A 67 0.20 4.83 -13.04
CA ARG A 67 0.82 4.48 -11.78
C ARG A 67 1.02 5.72 -10.93
N TYR A 68 0.63 5.63 -9.67
CA TYR A 68 0.82 6.67 -8.68
C TYR A 68 1.65 6.15 -7.51
N TYR A 69 2.38 7.06 -6.88
CA TYR A 69 3.16 6.84 -5.67
C TYR A 69 2.60 7.70 -4.56
N TRP A 70 2.32 7.09 -3.42
CA TRP A 70 1.97 7.82 -2.21
C TRP A 70 3.12 7.73 -1.22
N ASP A 71 3.70 8.87 -0.85
CA ASP A 71 4.91 8.95 -0.02
C ASP A 71 4.64 8.94 1.50
N GLY A 72 3.37 8.76 1.87
CA GLY A 72 2.92 8.97 3.25
C GLY A 72 2.11 10.24 3.47
N SER A 73 2.07 11.12 2.47
CA SER A 73 1.34 12.39 2.55
C SER A 73 0.72 12.78 1.21
N MET A 74 1.51 12.73 0.15
CA MET A 74 1.12 13.21 -1.18
C MET A 74 1.07 12.05 -2.18
N LEU A 75 0.07 12.12 -3.07
CA LEU A 75 -0.13 11.16 -4.14
C LEU A 75 0.35 11.76 -5.46
N GLU A 76 1.39 11.18 -6.04
CA GLU A 76 2.05 11.70 -7.24
C GLU A 76 1.96 10.71 -8.41
N SER A 77 1.70 11.23 -9.61
CA SER A 77 1.81 10.43 -10.84
C SER A 77 3.27 10.07 -11.10
N GLN A 78 3.54 8.85 -11.54
CA GLN A 78 4.87 8.40 -11.95
C GLN A 78 5.12 8.47 -13.47
N ASP A 79 4.22 9.10 -14.24
CA ASP A 79 4.28 9.14 -15.72
C ASP A 79 4.44 7.74 -16.35
N SER A 80 3.87 6.72 -15.68
CA SER A 80 3.94 5.32 -16.08
C SER A 80 2.54 4.78 -16.27
N PHE A 81 2.30 4.14 -17.42
CA PHE A 81 0.97 3.73 -17.88
C PHE A 81 0.95 2.25 -18.25
N GLY A 82 -0.22 1.63 -18.15
CA GLY A 82 -0.37 0.22 -18.47
C GLY A 82 -1.80 -0.21 -18.74
N THR A 83 -1.98 -1.52 -18.87
CA THR A 83 -3.30 -2.16 -18.97
C THR A 83 -3.40 -3.26 -17.92
N ALA A 84 -4.38 -3.15 -17.04
CA ALA A 84 -4.57 -4.05 -15.92
C ALA A 84 -5.02 -5.44 -16.40
N SER A 85 -4.50 -6.47 -15.72
CA SER A 85 -4.90 -7.85 -15.94
C SER A 85 -6.18 -8.24 -15.19
N GLY A 86 -6.40 -7.65 -14.01
CA GLY A 86 -7.54 -7.91 -13.14
C GLY A 86 -8.64 -6.84 -13.22
N PRO A 87 -9.77 -7.07 -12.53
CA PRO A 87 -10.84 -6.08 -12.41
C PRO A 87 -10.48 -4.97 -11.41
N ARG A 88 -11.28 -3.91 -11.43
CA ARG A 88 -11.22 -2.80 -10.48
C ARG A 88 -11.64 -3.25 -9.07
N VAL A 89 -11.10 -2.59 -8.06
CA VAL A 89 -11.39 -2.77 -6.63
C VAL A 89 -11.65 -1.41 -6.02
N ASP A 90 -12.74 -1.28 -5.26
CA ASP A 90 -12.91 -0.16 -4.34
C ASP A 90 -12.14 -0.46 -3.05
N LEU A 91 -11.15 0.37 -2.73
CA LEU A 91 -10.36 0.18 -1.52
C LEU A 91 -11.18 0.45 -0.25
N ALA A 92 -12.30 1.19 -0.33
CA ALA A 92 -13.20 1.38 0.79
C ALA A 92 -13.85 0.07 1.28
N ASP A 93 -13.94 -0.95 0.41
CA ASP A 93 -14.49 -2.27 0.75
C ASP A 93 -13.50 -3.17 1.50
N ILE A 94 -12.23 -2.77 1.58
CA ILE A 94 -11.19 -3.55 2.25
C ILE A 94 -11.24 -3.33 3.76
N SER A 95 -11.36 -4.44 4.51
CA SER A 95 -11.27 -4.39 5.96
C SER A 95 -9.86 -4.02 6.40
N VAL A 96 -9.68 -2.79 6.88
CA VAL A 96 -8.41 -2.31 7.45
C VAL A 96 -7.95 -3.23 8.58
N ASP A 97 -8.81 -3.60 9.52
CA ASP A 97 -8.46 -4.53 10.60
C ASP A 97 -8.03 -5.91 10.07
N GLY A 98 -8.71 -6.42 9.04
CA GLY A 98 -8.36 -7.66 8.37
C GLY A 98 -6.96 -7.62 7.76
N MET A 99 -6.70 -6.56 7.00
CA MET A 99 -5.41 -6.28 6.38
C MET A 99 -4.28 -6.17 7.42
N LEU A 100 -4.48 -5.40 8.49
CA LEU A 100 -3.49 -5.20 9.54
C LEU A 100 -3.17 -6.50 10.29
N ARG A 101 -4.18 -7.32 10.57
CA ARG A 101 -3.95 -8.65 11.15
C ARG A 101 -3.16 -9.55 10.20
N LEU A 102 -3.48 -9.54 8.92
CA LEU A 102 -2.78 -10.35 7.91
C LEU A 102 -1.30 -9.94 7.80
N SER A 103 -1.02 -8.64 7.75
CA SER A 103 0.32 -8.06 7.76
C SER A 103 1.14 -8.48 9.00
N LYS A 104 0.55 -8.37 10.21
CA LYS A 104 1.21 -8.85 11.43
C LYS A 104 1.46 -10.36 11.39
N ARG A 105 0.51 -11.14 10.88
CA ARG A 105 0.61 -12.60 10.85
C ARG A 105 1.67 -13.10 9.87
N VAL A 106 1.82 -12.49 8.69
CA VAL A 106 2.85 -12.92 7.73
C VAL A 106 4.26 -12.71 8.30
N ARG A 107 4.47 -11.61 9.04
CA ARG A 107 5.76 -11.35 9.70
C ARG A 107 6.09 -12.38 10.78
N SER A 108 5.10 -12.95 11.44
CA SER A 108 5.31 -13.95 12.51
C SER A 108 5.68 -15.34 12.00
N ILE A 109 5.53 -15.62 10.70
CA ILE A 109 5.81 -16.93 10.11
C ILE A 109 7.14 -16.97 9.34
N ILE A 110 7.83 -15.83 9.23
CA ILE A 110 9.14 -15.70 8.60
C ILE A 110 10.17 -15.37 9.69
N GLU A 111 11.30 -16.06 9.68
CA GLU A 111 12.40 -15.78 10.61
C GLU A 111 13.11 -14.48 10.22
N GLU A 112 13.31 -13.58 11.19
CA GLU A 112 13.98 -12.28 11.00
C GLU A 112 13.51 -11.50 9.74
N PRO A 113 12.20 -11.17 9.61
CA PRO A 113 11.68 -10.55 8.39
C PRO A 113 12.31 -9.16 8.18
N THR A 114 12.91 -8.96 7.01
CA THR A 114 13.57 -7.70 6.61
C THR A 114 12.71 -6.84 5.70
N SER A 115 11.75 -7.43 4.99
CA SER A 115 10.76 -6.69 4.20
C SER A 115 9.38 -7.32 4.32
N TYR A 116 8.35 -6.49 4.26
CA TYR A 116 6.96 -6.89 4.24
C TYR A 116 6.12 -5.82 3.57
N TYR A 117 5.05 -6.25 2.90
CA TYR A 117 4.10 -5.37 2.21
C TYR A 117 2.76 -6.08 2.06
N VAL A 118 1.72 -5.31 1.76
CA VAL A 118 0.40 -5.82 1.41
C VAL A 118 0.12 -5.52 -0.07
N LEU A 119 -0.52 -6.44 -0.76
CA LEU A 119 -1.01 -6.28 -2.13
C LEU A 119 -2.52 -6.47 -2.14
N VAL A 120 -3.26 -5.50 -2.66
CA VAL A 120 -4.70 -5.58 -2.88
C VAL A 120 -4.96 -5.58 -4.38
N ARG A 121 -5.70 -6.58 -4.87
CA ARG A 121 -6.09 -6.68 -6.28
C ARG A 121 -7.44 -7.33 -6.47
N GLY A 122 -8.08 -7.04 -7.60
CA GLY A 122 -9.38 -7.61 -7.95
C GLY A 122 -9.32 -9.10 -8.28
N LYS A 123 -10.44 -9.80 -8.11
CA LYS A 123 -10.59 -11.21 -8.47
C LYS A 123 -11.47 -11.37 -9.72
N ASP A 124 -11.01 -12.11 -10.73
CA ASP A 124 -11.78 -12.34 -11.96
C ASP A 124 -13.06 -13.19 -11.75
N SER A 125 -13.12 -13.98 -10.68
CA SER A 125 -14.20 -14.94 -10.42
C SER A 125 -15.16 -14.45 -9.32
N ARG A 126 -16.18 -13.69 -9.76
CA ARG A 126 -17.22 -12.98 -8.97
C ARG A 126 -16.65 -11.97 -7.96
N ASP A 127 -17.43 -10.92 -7.74
CA ASP A 127 -17.13 -9.71 -6.98
C ASP A 127 -16.20 -9.91 -5.77
N GLY A 128 -15.36 -8.90 -5.51
CA GLY A 128 -14.48 -8.84 -4.35
C GLY A 128 -13.00 -8.69 -4.71
N ALA A 129 -12.18 -8.59 -3.66
CA ALA A 129 -10.75 -8.40 -3.76
C ALA A 129 -10.01 -9.56 -3.08
N VAL A 130 -8.73 -9.71 -3.42
CA VAL A 130 -7.83 -10.57 -2.67
C VAL A 130 -6.73 -9.70 -2.08
N VAL A 131 -6.55 -9.85 -0.77
CA VAL A 131 -5.50 -9.18 0.00
C VAL A 131 -4.39 -10.19 0.23
N TYR A 132 -3.19 -9.89 -0.24
CA TYR A 132 -1.98 -10.67 0.03
C TYR A 132 -1.11 -9.88 1.00
N ALA A 133 -0.59 -10.52 2.03
CA ALA A 133 0.48 -9.97 2.86
C ALA A 133 1.73 -10.81 2.61
N TYR A 134 2.82 -10.14 2.24
CA TYR A 134 4.12 -10.75 1.96
C TYR A 134 5.10 -10.43 3.08
N ALA A 135 6.01 -11.36 3.36
CA ALA A 135 7.22 -11.08 4.13
C ALA A 135 8.38 -11.91 3.59
N ASN A 136 9.59 -11.36 3.68
CA ASN A 136 10.82 -12.06 3.36
C ASN A 136 11.96 -11.62 4.28
N ASN A 137 13.06 -12.38 4.29
CA ASN A 137 14.27 -12.06 5.03
C ASN A 137 15.50 -11.94 4.12
N LYS A 138 16.65 -11.61 4.73
CA LYS A 138 17.94 -11.46 4.05
C LYS A 138 18.47 -12.74 3.39
N TYR A 139 17.91 -13.89 3.71
CA TYR A 139 18.30 -15.20 3.18
C TYR A 139 17.43 -15.66 2.00
N SER A 140 16.59 -14.77 1.46
CA SER A 140 15.61 -15.08 0.40
C SER A 140 14.51 -16.05 0.82
N GLU A 141 14.40 -16.34 2.11
CA GLU A 141 13.28 -17.08 2.67
C GLU A 141 12.09 -16.13 2.77
N GLY A 142 10.91 -16.62 2.43
CA GLY A 142 9.75 -15.77 2.36
C GLY A 142 8.44 -16.51 2.31
N GLY A 143 7.39 -15.72 2.24
CA GLY A 143 6.05 -16.26 2.20
C GLY A 143 5.01 -15.19 1.95
N TYR A 144 3.81 -15.65 1.69
CA TYR A 144 2.64 -14.82 1.76
C TYR A 144 1.47 -15.51 2.46
N LEU A 145 0.62 -14.67 3.02
CA LEU A 145 -0.74 -15.03 3.40
C LEU A 145 -1.69 -14.32 2.44
N SER A 146 -2.71 -15.00 1.94
CA SER A 146 -3.77 -14.37 1.15
C SER A 146 -5.12 -14.53 1.83
N ALA A 147 -5.95 -13.51 1.78
CA ALA A 147 -7.29 -13.47 2.35
C ALA A 147 -8.28 -12.78 1.39
N ASP A 148 -9.57 -12.95 1.64
CA ASP A 148 -10.62 -12.12 1.03
C ASP A 148 -10.57 -10.67 1.55
N GLU A 149 -11.40 -9.77 1.00
CA GLU A 149 -11.48 -8.35 1.38
C GLU A 149 -11.79 -8.13 2.87
N ASN A 150 -12.36 -9.12 3.55
CA ASN A 150 -12.65 -9.08 4.99
C ASN A 150 -11.47 -9.57 5.85
N GLY A 151 -10.35 -9.97 5.25
CA GLY A 151 -9.22 -10.59 5.93
C GLY A 151 -9.51 -12.02 6.40
N LYS A 152 -10.46 -12.73 5.76
CA LYS A 152 -10.82 -14.12 6.06
C LYS A 152 -10.33 -15.07 4.97
N ARG A 153 -10.59 -16.37 5.13
CA ARG A 153 -10.20 -17.44 4.18
C ARG A 153 -8.70 -17.47 3.89
N ILE A 154 -7.91 -17.47 4.96
CA ILE A 154 -6.46 -17.34 4.88
C ILE A 154 -5.84 -18.58 4.24
N ARG A 155 -5.08 -18.36 3.16
CA ARG A 155 -4.17 -19.35 2.58
C ARG A 155 -2.73 -18.93 2.86
N LYS A 156 -1.89 -19.89 3.23
CA LYS A 156 -0.46 -19.69 3.52
C LYS A 156 0.40 -20.33 2.44
N VAL A 157 1.45 -19.63 2.01
CA VAL A 157 2.52 -20.15 1.17
C VAL A 157 3.85 -19.63 1.71
N THR A 158 4.86 -20.48 1.77
CA THR A 158 6.25 -20.14 2.17
C THR A 158 7.22 -20.82 1.23
N TRP A 159 8.40 -20.24 1.05
CA TRP A 159 9.51 -20.75 0.24
C TRP A 159 10.84 -20.41 0.89
#